data_AF-A0A1J8PK35-F1
#
_entry.id   AF-A0A1J8PK35-F1
#
_cell.length_a   1.000
_cell.length_b   1.000
_cell.length_c   1.000
_cell.angle_alpha   90.00
_cell.angle_beta   90.00
_cell.angle_gamma   90.00
#
_symmetry.space_group_name_H-M   'P 1'
#
loop_
_entity.id
_entity.type
_entity.pdbx_description
1 polymer ?
#
loop_
_entity_poly.entity_id
_entity_poly.type
_entity_poly.pdbx_seq_one_letter_code
_entity_poly.pdbx_strand_id
1 'polypeptide(L)' 'MRQVCGDEVASKVGAVWGLDEEGQIEGVWRHCGHDGLWFGIGNLLQSRIHSLHLAMREFLLYSLS' A
#
# COMPACT_ATOMS: atom_id res chain seq x y z
N MET A 1 5.87 -12.35 1.59
CA MET A 1 6.12 -11.55 0.38
C MET A 1 7.00 -12.27 -0.64
N ARG A 2 8.28 -12.57 -0.35
CA ARG A 2 9.20 -13.28 -1.28
C ARG A 2 8.63 -14.58 -1.86
N GLN A 3 7.99 -15.41 -1.04
CA GLN A 3 7.41 -16.67 -1.49
C GLN A 3 6.22 -16.53 -2.45
N VAL A 4 5.51 -15.39 -2.40
CA VAL A 4 4.26 -15.19 -3.17
C VAL A 4 4.53 -14.36 -4.42
N CYS A 5 5.34 -13.32 -4.31
CA CYS A 5 5.57 -12.34 -5.38
C CYS A 5 7.01 -12.39 -5.94
N GLY A 6 7.86 -13.28 -5.43
CA GLY A 6 9.27 -13.38 -5.82
C GLY A 6 10.17 -12.36 -5.15
N ASP A 7 11.48 -12.54 -5.35
CA ASP A 7 12.51 -11.70 -4.75
C ASP A 7 12.54 -10.28 -5.32
N GLU A 8 12.22 -10.10 -6.59
CA GLU A 8 12.23 -8.78 -7.24
C GLU A 8 11.23 -7.84 -6.58
N VAL A 9 9.96 -8.25 -6.49
CA VAL A 9 8.90 -7.45 -5.86
C VAL A 9 9.20 -7.24 -4.38
N ALA A 10 9.59 -8.31 -3.68
CA ALA A 10 9.85 -8.23 -2.25
C ALA A 10 11.09 -7.39 -1.87
N SER A 11 12.02 -7.16 -2.81
CA SER A 11 13.15 -6.26 -2.60
C SER A 11 12.76 -4.77 -2.68
N LYS A 12 11.70 -4.47 -3.45
CA LYS A 12 11.16 -3.11 -3.62
C LYS A 12 10.20 -2.74 -2.49
N VAL A 13 9.54 -3.73 -1.89
CA VAL A 13 8.58 -3.51 -0.80
C VAL A 13 9.30 -3.17 0.51
N GLY A 14 8.94 -2.02 1.08
CA GLY A 14 9.44 -1.53 2.36
C GLY A 14 8.84 -2.24 3.58
N ALA A 15 9.02 -1.65 4.76
CA ALA A 15 8.39 -2.16 5.97
C ALA A 15 6.86 -2.10 5.84
N VAL A 16 6.21 -3.21 6.21
CA VAL A 16 4.75 -3.30 6.27
C VAL A 16 4.42 -3.51 7.73
N TRP A 17 3.58 -2.63 8.28
CA TRP A 17 3.26 -2.58 9.71
C TRP A 17 4.41 -2.04 10.57
N GLY A 18 4.07 -1.23 11.57
CA GLY A 18 5.01 -0.39 12.30
C GLY A 18 4.61 1.09 12.21
N LEU A 19 5.24 1.93 13.02
CA LEU A 19 5.05 3.37 12.96
C LEU A 19 6.26 4.00 12.29
N ASP A 20 6.03 4.89 11.32
CA ASP A 20 7.06 5.80 10.83
C ASP A 20 7.44 6.83 11.91
N GLU A 21 8.43 7.67 11.63
CA GLU A 21 8.88 8.74 12.54
C GLU A 21 7.76 9.72 12.93
N GLU A 22 6.70 9.79 12.12
CA GLU A 22 5.52 10.63 12.31
C GLU A 22 4.37 9.90 13.03
N GLY A 23 4.58 8.64 13.42
CA GLY A 23 3.59 7.84 14.14
C GLY A 23 2.46 7.30 13.26
N GLN A 24 2.64 7.23 11.94
CA GLN A 24 1.67 6.66 11.01
C GLN A 24 2.03 5.23 10.62
N ILE A 25 1.03 4.43 10.22
CA ILE A 25 1.25 3.00 9.92
C ILE A 25 1.97 2.81 8.58
N GLU A 26 3.20 2.31 8.61
CA GLU A 26 4.04 2.05 7.43
C GLU A 26 3.44 1.02 6.46
N GLY A 27 3.48 1.33 5.16
CA GLY A 27 3.11 0.43 4.07
C GLY A 27 1.62 0.08 3.97
N VAL A 28 0.75 0.61 4.86
CA VAL A 28 -0.69 0.27 4.90
C VAL A 28 -1.51 1.40 4.30
N TRP A 29 -2.39 1.06 3.33
CA TRP A 29 -3.20 2.01 2.55
C TRP A 29 -2.40 3.14 1.87
N ARG A 30 -1.07 2.95 1.73
CA ARG A 30 -0.09 3.88 1.15
C ARG A 30 0.86 3.10 0.23
N HIS A 31 1.59 3.83 -0.62
CA HIS A 31 2.57 3.23 -1.53
C HIS A 31 3.61 2.46 -0.71
N CYS A 32 3.80 1.19 -1.02
CA CYS A 32 4.65 0.30 -0.25
C CYS A 32 6.03 0.08 -0.91
N GLY A 33 6.36 0.84 -1.96
CA GLY A 33 7.59 0.70 -2.75
C GLY A 33 7.43 -0.06 -4.07
N HIS A 34 6.24 -0.61 -4.36
CA HIS A 34 5.94 -1.26 -5.64
C HIS A 34 4.60 -0.78 -6.20
N ASP A 35 4.61 -0.35 -7.47
CA ASP A 35 3.40 0.12 -8.14
C ASP A 35 2.39 -1.01 -8.35
N GLY A 36 1.11 -0.72 -8.14
CA GLY A 36 0.04 -1.73 -8.24
C GLY A 36 -0.02 -2.73 -7.09
N LEU A 37 0.81 -2.59 -6.05
CA LEU A 37 0.74 -3.40 -4.83
C LEU A 37 0.39 -2.55 -3.61
N TRP A 38 -0.62 -3.02 -2.85
CA TRP A 38 -1.15 -2.31 -1.70
C TRP A 38 -1.48 -3.27 -0.56
N PHE A 39 -1.20 -2.85 0.68
CA PHE A 39 -1.57 -3.60 1.87
C PHE A 39 -2.81 -2.99 2.52
N GLY A 40 -3.92 -3.74 2.49
CA GLY A 40 -5.15 -3.41 3.19
C GLY A 40 -5.16 -4.08 4.56
N ILE A 41 -4.70 -3.39 5.60
CA ILE A 41 -4.72 -3.90 6.98
C ILE A 41 -5.75 -3.12 7.80
N GLY A 42 -6.46 -3.82 8.67
CA GLY A 42 -7.48 -3.24 9.54
C GLY A 42 -8.80 -4.01 9.52
N ASN A 43 -9.85 -3.39 10.05
CA ASN A 43 -11.20 -3.93 10.04
C ASN A 43 -11.99 -3.54 8.77
N LEU A 44 -13.17 -4.12 8.59
CA LEU A 44 -14.01 -3.87 7.40
C LEU A 44 -14.37 -2.39 7.20
N LEU A 45 -14.50 -1.61 8.26
CA LEU A 45 -14.79 -0.18 8.16
C LEU A 45 -13.60 0.57 7.54
N GLN A 46 -12.38 0.27 8.01
CA GLN A 46 -11.15 0.82 7.44
C GLN A 46 -11.02 0.41 5.97
N SER A 47 -11.23 -0.88 5.66
CA SER A 47 -11.15 -1.36 4.29
C SER A 47 -12.14 -0.68 3.35
N ARG A 48 -13.38 -0.45 3.78
CA ARG A 48 -14.39 0.28 3.00
C ARG A 48 -13.95 1.70 2.70
N ILE A 49 -13.47 2.43 3.71
CA ILE A 49 -13.11 3.85 3.55
C ILE A 49 -11.85 3.99 2.71
N HIS A 50 -10.80 3.23 3.02
CA HIS A 50 -9.51 3.40 2.36
C HIS A 50 -9.49 2.86 0.92
N SER A 51 -10.28 1.82 0.59
CA SER A 51 -10.31 1.29 -0.78
C SER A 51 -10.84 2.32 -1.79
N LEU A 52 -11.83 3.13 -1.41
CA LEU A 52 -12.33 4.20 -2.27
C LEU A 52 -11.26 5.28 -2.51
N HIS A 53 -10.64 5.76 -1.42
CA HIS A 53 -9.60 6.77 -1.51
C HIS A 53 -8.40 6.29 -2.32
N LEU A 54 -8.05 5.01 -2.18
CA LEU A 54 -6.98 4.39 -2.93
C LEU A 54 -7.32 4.34 -4.43
N ALA A 55 -8.48 3.81 -4.79
CA ALA A 55 -8.91 3.74 -6.19
C ALA A 55 -8.92 5.11 -6.89
N MET A 56 -9.35 6.16 -6.17
CA MET A 56 -9.32 7.53 -6.69
C MET A 56 -7.91 8.05 -6.92
N ARG A 57 -6.96 7.78 -6.00
CA ARG A 57 -5.56 8.18 -6.15
C ARG A 57 -4.91 7.49 -7.34
N GLU A 58 -5.11 6.19 -7.48
CA GLU A 58 -4.59 5.43 -8.61
C GLU A 58 -5.15 5.97 -9.93
N PHE A 59 -6.47 6.18 -10.02
CA PHE A 59 -7.10 6.71 -11.21
C PHE A 59 -6.51 8.06 -11.64
N LEU A 60 -6.29 8.97 -10.69
CA LEU A 60 -5.66 10.27 -10.96
C LEU A 60 -4.21 10.11 -11.45
N LEU A 61 -3.42 9.24 -10.83
CA LEU A 61 -2.04 8.98 -11.24
C LEU A 61 -1.96 8.41 -12.67
N TYR A 62 -2.82 7.44 -13.01
CA TYR A 62 -2.89 6.89 -14.37
C TYR A 62 -3.45 7.87 -15.40
N SER A 63 -4.27 8.85 -15.00
CA SER A 63 -4.79 9.87 -15.92
C SER A 63 -3.79 10.98 -16.25
N LEU A 64 -2.74 11.13 -15.44
CA LEU A 64 -1.73 12.20 -15.53
C LEU A 64 -0.36 11.71 -16.03
N SER A 65 -0.22 10.41 -16.35
CA SER A 65 0.99 9.79 -16.92
C SER A 65 0.80 9.43 -18.39
#